data_AF-A0A354T8A7-F1
#
_entry.id   AF-A0A354T8A7-F1
#
_cell.length_a   1.000
_cell.length_b   1.000
_cell.length_c   1.000
_cell.angle_alpha   90.00
_cell.angle_beta   90.00
_cell.angle_gamma   90.00
#
_symmetry.space_group_name_H-M   'P 1'
#
loop_
_entity.id
_entity.type
_entity.pdbx_description
1 polymer ?
#
loop_
_entity_poly.entity_id
_entity_poly.type
_entity_poly.pdbx_seq_one_letter_code
_entity_poly.pdbx_strand_id
1 'polypeptide(L)'
;MLKTMQQNLEEIKDRIQLPPELERHYGLMQVCLDPYVNGLHVSLLRRRRTIDVSRSYLDEIGHRLITQGPQTLSAQELKALMHDTDTVTNLHYRLWSAADHELASFWSTAIRQYNLASTSPFAHTLAKQELA
;
A
#
# COMPACT_ATOMS: atom_id res chain seq x y z
N MET A 1 -28.40 -14.56 -0.97
CA MET A 1 -26.93 -14.60 -0.90
C MET A 1 -26.29 -13.43 -1.64
N LEU A 2 -26.47 -13.30 -2.97
CA LEU A 2 -25.93 -12.16 -3.77
C LEU A 2 -26.41 -10.78 -3.29
N LYS A 3 -27.71 -10.63 -3.01
CA LYS A 3 -28.31 -9.37 -2.54
C LYS A 3 -27.76 -8.90 -1.20
N THR A 4 -27.54 -9.84 -0.28
CA THR A 4 -26.93 -9.59 1.03
C THR A 4 -25.46 -9.21 0.90
N MET A 5 -24.73 -9.85 -0.02
CA MET A 5 -23.33 -9.52 -0.28
C MET A 5 -23.18 -8.13 -0.92
N GLN A 6 -24.09 -7.75 -1.81
CA GLN A 6 -24.16 -6.41 -2.40
C GLN A 6 -24.48 -5.35 -1.36
N GLN A 7 -25.45 -5.58 -0.46
CA GLN A 7 -25.76 -4.65 0.63
C GLN A 7 -24.57 -4.46 1.58
N ASN A 8 -23.90 -5.55 1.97
CA ASN A 8 -22.72 -5.47 2.82
C ASN A 8 -21.56 -4.72 2.11
N LEU A 9 -21.40 -4.92 0.80
CA LEU A 9 -20.40 -4.21 0.00
C LEU A 9 -20.70 -2.71 -0.11
N GLU A 10 -21.96 -2.33 -0.30
CA GLU A 10 -22.38 -0.92 -0.32
C GLU A 10 -22.17 -0.26 1.04
N GLU A 11 -22.52 -0.94 2.12
CA GLU A 11 -22.30 -0.46 3.49
C GLU A 11 -20.81 -0.30 3.85
N ILE A 12 -19.93 -1.17 3.33
CA ILE A 12 -18.48 -1.05 3.51
C ILE A 12 -17.91 0.07 2.64
N LYS A 13 -18.40 0.22 1.41
CA LYS A 13 -17.95 1.23 0.46
C LYS A 13 -18.25 2.66 0.93
N ASP A 14 -19.32 2.85 1.71
CA ASP A 14 -19.67 4.15 2.30
C ASP A 14 -18.83 4.53 3.52
N ARG A 15 -18.12 3.58 4.14
CA ARG A 15 -17.43 3.81 5.43
C ARG A 15 -16.01 4.36 5.32
N ILE A 16 -15.40 4.34 4.15
CA ILE A 16 -14.00 4.79 3.96
C ILE A 16 -13.90 5.63 2.69
N GLN A 17 -14.30 6.90 2.76
CA GLN A 17 -13.97 7.86 1.71
C GLN A 17 -12.49 8.22 1.85
N LEU A 18 -11.68 7.76 0.89
CA LEU A 18 -10.28 8.13 0.84
C LEU A 18 -10.16 9.54 0.24
N PRO A 19 -9.26 10.38 0.77
CA PRO A 19 -8.84 11.60 0.08
C PRO A 19 -8.51 11.31 -1.40
N PRO A 20 -8.91 12.17 -2.36
CA PRO A 20 -8.73 11.92 -3.80
C PRO A 20 -7.28 11.62 -4.22
N GLU A 21 -6.32 12.17 -3.48
CA GLU A 21 -4.88 11.94 -3.67
C GLU A 21 -4.44 10.50 -3.30
N LEU A 22 -5.05 9.93 -2.26
CA LEU A 22 -4.86 8.55 -1.83
C LEU A 22 -5.57 7.59 -2.79
N GLU A 23 -6.77 7.93 -3.26
CA GLU A 23 -7.49 7.14 -4.26
C GLU A 23 -6.68 6.98 -5.55
N ARG A 24 -6.07 8.06 -6.04
CA ARG A 24 -5.23 8.05 -7.25
C ARG A 24 -4.05 7.07 -7.14
N HIS A 25 -3.50 6.92 -5.94
CA HIS A 25 -2.35 6.06 -5.67
C HIS A 25 -2.71 4.85 -4.81
N TYR A 26 -3.97 4.41 -4.83
CA TYR A 26 -4.47 3.37 -3.93
C TYR A 26 -3.69 2.05 -4.07
N GLY A 27 -3.42 1.61 -5.30
CA GLY A 27 -2.64 0.39 -5.53
C GLY A 27 -1.22 0.46 -4.98
N LEU A 28 -0.56 1.62 -5.13
CA LEU A 28 0.77 1.87 -4.55
C LEU A 28 0.70 1.84 -3.02
N MET A 29 -0.27 2.54 -2.44
CA MET A 29 -0.50 2.56 -0.99
C MET A 29 -0.68 1.14 -0.44
N GLN A 30 -1.52 0.33 -1.08
CA GLN A 30 -1.78 -1.05 -0.65
C GLN A 30 -0.52 -1.91 -0.72
N VAL A 31 0.24 -1.88 -1.83
CA VAL A 31 1.46 -2.70 -1.93
C VAL A 31 2.54 -2.24 -0.95
N CYS A 32 2.62 -0.94 -0.65
CA CYS A 32 3.60 -0.41 0.29
C CYS A 32 3.21 -0.63 1.76
N LEU A 33 1.94 -0.51 2.13
CA LEU A 33 1.52 -0.53 3.53
C LEU A 33 0.98 -1.88 3.99
N ASP A 34 0.23 -2.60 3.14
CA ASP A 34 -0.40 -3.87 3.53
C ASP A 34 0.58 -5.04 3.39
N PRO A 35 0.92 -5.77 4.47
CA PRO A 35 1.87 -6.87 4.42
C PRO A 35 1.44 -8.03 3.51
N TYR A 36 0.14 -8.32 3.42
CA TYR A 36 -0.37 -9.42 2.60
C TYR A 36 -0.35 -9.04 1.12
N VAL A 37 -0.73 -7.81 0.79
CA VAL A 37 -0.63 -7.29 -0.59
C VAL A 37 0.83 -7.21 -1.02
N ASN A 38 1.73 -6.73 -0.16
CA ASN A 38 3.17 -6.70 -0.43
C ASN A 38 3.73 -8.10 -0.72
N GLY A 39 3.45 -9.06 0.16
CA GLY A 39 3.89 -10.44 0.00
C GLY A 39 3.37 -11.10 -1.28
N LEU A 40 2.09 -10.88 -1.60
CA LEU A 40 1.49 -11.36 -2.84
C LEU A 40 2.18 -10.73 -4.06
N HIS A 41 2.36 -9.41 -4.07
CA HIS A 41 3.01 -8.68 -5.15
C HIS A 41 4.44 -9.18 -5.41
N VAL A 42 5.25 -9.30 -4.35
CA VAL A 42 6.62 -9.83 -4.39
C VAL A 42 6.65 -11.27 -4.91
N SER A 43 5.73 -12.13 -4.46
CA SER A 43 5.68 -13.54 -4.89
C SER A 43 5.41 -13.69 -6.39
N LEU A 44 4.61 -12.78 -6.96
CA LEU A 44 4.28 -12.77 -8.39
C LEU A 44 5.40 -12.16 -9.23
N LEU A 45 6.09 -11.14 -8.72
CA LEU A 45 7.24 -10.51 -9.39
C LEU A 45 8.44 -11.45 -9.52
N ARG A 46 8.74 -12.27 -8.51
CA ARG A 46 9.89 -13.21 -8.52
C ARG A 46 9.93 -14.14 -9.74
N ARG A 47 8.81 -14.32 -10.45
CA ARG A 47 8.72 -15.10 -11.69
C ARG A 47 9.12 -14.32 -12.96
N ARG A 48 9.17 -12.99 -12.92
CA ARG A 48 9.50 -12.10 -14.04
C ARG A 48 10.87 -11.48 -13.79
N ARG A 49 11.90 -11.88 -14.54
CA ARG A 49 13.30 -11.50 -14.27
C ARG A 49 13.68 -10.14 -14.85
N THR A 50 14.32 -9.34 -13.98
CA THR A 50 15.26 -8.22 -14.18
C THR A 50 14.81 -7.03 -15.01
N ILE A 51 14.69 -5.88 -14.32
CA ILE A 51 14.62 -4.55 -14.92
C ILE A 51 16.04 -4.06 -15.19
N ASP A 52 16.25 -3.41 -16.33
CA ASP A 52 17.49 -2.71 -16.69
C ASP A 52 17.48 -1.28 -16.11
N VAL A 53 17.41 -1.16 -14.79
CA VAL A 53 17.51 0.12 -14.08
C VAL A 53 18.57 0.01 -13.01
N SER A 54 19.46 1.00 -12.94
CA SER A 54 20.51 1.03 -11.92
C SER A 54 19.92 0.99 -10.51
N ARG A 55 20.51 0.17 -9.64
CA ARG A 55 20.12 0.11 -8.23
C ARG A 55 20.19 1.48 -7.53
N SER A 56 21.22 2.27 -7.85
CA SER A 56 21.40 3.61 -7.28
C SER A 56 20.24 4.56 -7.61
N TYR A 57 19.70 4.44 -8.83
CA TYR A 57 18.56 5.25 -9.27
C TYR A 57 17.27 4.80 -8.59
N LEU A 58 17.05 3.49 -8.42
CA LEU A 58 15.92 2.98 -7.64
C LEU A 58 15.97 3.44 -6.18
N ASP A 59 17.16 3.44 -5.56
CA ASP A 59 17.34 3.91 -4.19
C ASP A 59 17.03 5.42 -4.08
N GLU A 60 17.46 6.23 -5.06
CA GLU A 60 17.18 7.68 -5.13
C GLU A 60 15.68 7.97 -5.24
N ILE A 61 15.02 7.40 -6.25
CA ILE A 61 13.59 7.65 -6.46
C ILE A 61 12.73 7.02 -5.34
N GLY A 62 13.18 5.91 -4.74
CA GLY A 62 12.56 5.33 -3.56
C GLY A 62 12.70 6.21 -2.33
N HIS A 63 13.85 6.88 -2.16
CA HIS A 63 14.02 7.88 -1.11
C HIS A 63 13.09 9.09 -1.33
N ARG A 64 13.04 9.65 -2.55
CA ARG A 64 12.10 10.73 -2.92
C ARG A 64 10.65 10.32 -2.68
N LEU A 65 10.28 9.09 -3.03
CA LEU A 65 8.93 8.59 -2.81
C LEU A 65 8.53 8.68 -1.33
N ILE A 66 9.42 8.31 -0.41
CA ILE A 66 9.14 8.32 1.03
C ILE A 66 9.11 9.75 1.58
N THR A 67 10.10 10.58 1.23
CA THR A 67 10.27 11.91 1.84
C THR A 67 9.41 12.99 1.20
N GLN A 68 9.08 12.87 -0.09
CA GLN A 68 8.35 13.88 -0.85
C GLN A 68 6.97 13.39 -1.36
N GLY A 69 6.74 12.08 -1.39
CA GLY A 69 5.46 11.49 -1.77
C GLY A 69 5.37 11.13 -3.26
N PRO A 70 4.36 10.32 -3.65
CA PRO A 70 4.23 9.75 -4.99
C PRO A 70 3.97 10.78 -6.09
N GLN A 71 3.38 11.93 -5.74
CA GLN A 71 3.10 13.01 -6.69
C GLN A 71 4.36 13.63 -7.30
N THR A 72 5.54 13.39 -6.71
CA THR A 72 6.83 13.88 -7.20
C THR A 72 7.49 12.94 -8.20
N LEU A 73 6.93 11.73 -8.39
CA LEU A 73 7.44 10.71 -9.30
C LEU A 73 6.53 10.61 -10.54
N SER A 74 7.15 10.36 -11.68
CA SER A 74 6.46 9.99 -12.91
C SER A 74 5.85 8.58 -12.82
N ALA A 75 4.87 8.30 -13.68
CA ALA A 75 4.29 6.96 -13.79
C ALA A 75 5.34 5.89 -14.15
N GLN A 76 6.39 6.26 -14.90
CA GLN A 76 7.47 5.34 -15.26
C GLN A 76 8.39 5.05 -14.07
N GLU A 77 8.73 6.06 -13.26
CA GLU A 77 9.50 5.88 -12.02
C GLU A 77 8.74 5.01 -11.02
N LEU A 78 7.45 5.27 -10.80
CA LEU A 78 6.60 4.43 -9.95
C LEU A 78 6.56 3.00 -10.48
N LYS A 79 6.37 2.82 -11.80
CA LYS A 79 6.39 1.49 -12.40
C LYS A 79 7.73 0.77 -12.19
N ALA A 80 8.85 1.47 -12.35
CA ALA A 80 10.19 0.92 -12.15
C ALA A 80 10.37 0.43 -10.71
N LEU A 81 10.00 1.26 -9.71
CA LEU A 81 9.98 0.86 -8.30
C LEU A 81 9.13 -0.41 -8.11
N MET A 82 7.88 -0.40 -8.61
CA MET A 82 6.93 -1.49 -8.41
C MET A 82 7.30 -2.80 -9.10
N HIS A 83 8.22 -2.80 -10.06
CA HIS A 83 8.64 -4.03 -10.73
C HIS A 83 9.89 -4.64 -10.07
N ASP A 84 10.58 -3.92 -9.20
CA ASP A 84 11.76 -4.41 -8.50
C ASP A 84 11.38 -4.96 -7.13
N THR A 85 11.64 -6.25 -6.93
CA THR A 85 11.21 -6.96 -5.73
C THR A 85 11.90 -6.40 -4.48
N ASP A 86 13.22 -6.25 -4.53
CA ASP A 86 14.00 -5.81 -3.39
C ASP A 86 13.67 -4.37 -3.01
N THR A 87 13.40 -3.51 -4.00
CA THR A 87 12.99 -2.13 -3.77
C THR A 87 11.61 -2.05 -3.12
N VAL A 88 10.59 -2.76 -3.64
CA VAL A 88 9.25 -2.76 -3.03
C VAL A 88 9.26 -3.32 -1.61
N THR A 89 10.01 -4.40 -1.36
CA THR A 89 10.16 -4.96 -0.01
C THR A 89 10.83 -3.95 0.92
N ASN A 90 11.89 -3.28 0.47
CA ASN A 90 12.58 -2.26 1.26
C ASN A 90 11.69 -1.04 1.57
N LEU A 91 10.92 -0.56 0.58
CA LEU A 91 9.96 0.54 0.77
C LEU A 91 8.94 0.22 1.86
N HIS A 92 8.40 -1.01 1.87
CA HIS A 92 7.48 -1.45 2.92
C HIS A 92 8.10 -1.33 4.32
N TYR A 93 9.31 -1.89 4.50
CA TYR A 93 10.00 -1.79 5.79
C TYR A 93 10.28 -0.35 6.20
N ARG A 94 10.79 0.47 5.28
CA ARG A 94 11.12 1.86 5.56
C ARG A 94 9.91 2.69 5.96
N LEU A 95 8.77 2.50 5.32
CA LEU A 95 7.54 3.22 5.67
C LEU A 95 7.04 2.89 7.08
N TRP A 96 7.18 1.63 7.50
CA TRP A 96 6.78 1.20 8.85
C TRP A 96 7.82 1.52 9.94
N SER A 97 9.10 1.70 9.57
CA SER A 97 10.18 2.02 10.52
C SER A 97 10.51 3.50 10.62
N ALA A 98 10.04 4.33 9.67
CA ALA A 98 10.33 5.75 9.64
C ALA A 98 9.61 6.52 10.76
N ALA A 99 10.24 7.57 11.25
CA ALA A 99 9.58 8.52 12.13
C ALA A 99 8.66 9.44 11.33
N ASP A 100 7.62 9.98 11.97
CA ASP A 100 6.61 10.83 11.32
C ASP A 100 7.20 12.03 10.53
N HIS A 101 8.34 12.58 10.98
CA HIS A 101 8.98 13.73 10.34
C HIS A 101 9.83 13.37 9.10
N GLU A 102 10.12 12.09 8.90
CA GLU A 102 10.86 11.58 7.73
C GLU A 102 9.91 11.26 6.56
N LEU A 103 8.61 11.18 6.85
CA LEU A 103 7.58 10.81 5.90
C LEU A 103 6.95 12.04 5.25
N ALA A 104 6.70 11.94 3.95
CA ALA A 104 5.81 12.89 3.28
C ALA A 104 4.41 12.86 3.90
N SER A 105 3.71 13.99 3.86
CA SER A 105 2.32 14.12 4.36
C SER A 105 1.36 13.08 3.78
N PHE A 106 1.59 12.68 2.51
CA PHE A 106 0.88 11.60 1.85
C PHE A 106 0.94 10.30 2.67
N TRP A 107 2.14 9.88 3.08
CA TRP A 107 2.34 8.63 3.81
C TRP A 107 1.81 8.69 5.23
N SER A 108 1.99 9.80 5.94
CA SER A 108 1.40 9.98 7.27
C SER A 108 -0.13 9.87 7.23
N THR A 109 -0.76 10.44 6.19
CA THR A 109 -2.21 10.35 5.98
C THR A 109 -2.60 8.93 5.57
N ALA A 110 -1.87 8.32 4.64
CA ALA A 110 -2.09 6.95 4.18
C ALA A 110 -2.01 5.93 5.31
N ILE A 111 -0.99 6.01 6.18
CA ILE A 111 -0.80 5.13 7.33
C ILE A 111 -1.93 5.35 8.34
N ARG A 112 -2.32 6.60 8.60
CA ARG A 112 -3.47 6.89 9.49
C ARG A 112 -4.75 6.24 8.94
N GLN A 113 -5.04 6.41 7.65
CA GLN A 113 -6.20 5.80 7.00
C GLN A 113 -6.13 4.28 7.00
N TYR A 114 -4.95 3.72 6.70
CA TYR A 114 -4.70 2.29 6.77
C TYR A 114 -4.96 1.77 8.17
N ASN A 115 -4.48 2.44 9.22
CA ASN A 115 -4.71 2.03 10.61
C ASN A 115 -6.20 2.09 11.00
N LEU A 116 -6.92 3.13 10.56
CA LEU A 116 -8.37 3.21 10.77
C LEU A 116 -9.12 2.07 10.09
N ALA A 117 -8.73 1.71 8.86
CA ALA A 117 -9.30 0.59 8.12
C ALA A 117 -8.86 -0.79 8.66
N SER A 118 -7.60 -0.90 9.09
CA SER A 118 -6.96 -2.13 9.59
C SER A 118 -7.35 -2.46 11.03
N THR A 119 -7.99 -1.52 11.74
CA THR A 119 -8.65 -1.80 13.03
C THR A 119 -9.85 -2.75 12.86
N SER A 120 -10.32 -3.07 11.64
CA SER A 120 -11.25 -4.20 11.42
C SER A 120 -11.33 -4.79 9.99
N PRO A 121 -10.28 -5.44 9.45
CA PRO A 121 -10.43 -6.34 8.31
C PRO A 121 -10.76 -7.77 8.77
N PHE A 122 -10.43 -8.14 10.02
CA PHE A 122 -10.72 -9.46 10.60
C PHE A 122 -11.41 -9.44 11.97
N ALA A 123 -11.59 -8.28 12.61
CA ALA A 123 -12.25 -8.25 13.93
C ALA A 123 -13.69 -8.80 13.86
N HIS A 124 -14.38 -8.56 12.75
CA HIS A 124 -15.70 -9.14 12.47
C HIS A 124 -15.65 -10.64 12.11
N THR A 125 -14.53 -11.13 11.57
CA THR A 125 -14.32 -12.56 11.25
C THR A 125 -14.00 -13.37 12.50
N LEU A 126 -13.23 -12.79 13.43
CA LEU A 126 -12.88 -13.39 14.73
C LEU A 126 -14.08 -13.39 15.70
N ALA A 127 -14.86 -12.32 15.75
CA ALA A 127 -16.08 -12.26 16.58
C ALA A 127 -17.15 -13.29 16.18
N LYS A 128 -17.14 -13.78 14.94
CA LYS A 128 -18.04 -14.86 14.48
C LYS A 128 -17.57 -16.26 14.89
N GLN A 129 -16.30 -16.45 15.22
CA GLN A 129 -15.79 -17.75 15.67
C GLN A 129 -16.00 -18.00 17.17
N GLU A 130 -16.21 -16.96 17.97
CA GLU A 130 -16.47 -17.11 19.43
C GLU A 130 -17.95 -17.37 19.79
N LEU A 131 -18.85 -17.34 18.80
CA LEU A 131 -20.30 -17.56 18.99
C LEU A 131 -20.81 -18.83 18.27
N ALA A 132 -19.92 -19.75 17.88
CA ALA A 132 -20.26 -21.02 17.24
C ALA A 132 -20.00 -22.21 18.16
#